data_AF-A0A3D1SSA9-F1
#
_entry.id   AF-A0A3D1SSA9-F1
#
_cell.length_a   1.000
_cell.length_b   1.000
_cell.length_c   1.000
_cell.angle_alpha   90.00
_cell.angle_beta   90.00
_cell.angle_gamma   90.00
#
_symmetry.space_group_name_H-M   'P 1'
#
loop_
_entity.id
_entity.type
_entity.pdbx_description
1 polymer ?
#
loop_
_entity_poly.entity_id
_entity_poly.type
_entity_poly.pdbx_seq_one_letter_code
_entity_poly.pdbx_strand_id
1 'polypeptide(L)'
;MGKDIQPGTYRTRSTSTGCYYERLKGFGGGVGDILANDNTDDPAIVTILASDKGFEAQNCGTWTKDLSQITTSKTTFPDGMYFVRTDITPGTYKNDGSTGCYYARLSNFTGGIDGIIENNNVDTPTIVTISSSDKGFQSKGCGTWTKI
;
A
#
# COMPACT_ATOMS: atom_id res chain seq x y z
N MET A 1 -20.10 -5.29 -12.47
CA MET A 1 -18.66 -5.42 -12.75
C MET A 1 -18.30 -6.87 -12.74
N GLY A 2 -17.62 -7.34 -13.78
CA GLY A 2 -17.36 -8.77 -13.97
C GLY A 2 -16.86 -9.19 -15.36
N LYS A 3 -16.34 -8.26 -16.18
CA LYS A 3 -15.70 -8.65 -17.46
C LYS A 3 -14.18 -8.49 -17.47
N ASP A 4 -13.60 -7.51 -16.78
CA ASP A 4 -12.15 -7.24 -16.89
C ASP A 4 -11.34 -7.44 -15.59
N ILE A 5 -11.93 -7.19 -14.40
CA ILE A 5 -11.31 -7.50 -13.10
C ILE A 5 -12.38 -7.96 -12.08
N GLN A 6 -12.04 -8.98 -11.28
CA GLN A 6 -12.92 -9.53 -10.25
C GLN A 6 -12.66 -8.86 -8.90
N PRO A 7 -13.64 -8.79 -8.00
CA PRO A 7 -13.39 -8.38 -6.63
C PRO A 7 -12.31 -9.25 -5.97
N GLY A 8 -11.51 -8.63 -5.11
CA GLY A 8 -10.41 -9.30 -4.44
C GLY A 8 -9.26 -8.37 -4.12
N THR A 9 -8.25 -8.91 -3.46
CA THR A 9 -7.00 -8.20 -3.18
C THR A 9 -5.96 -8.55 -4.23
N TYR A 10 -5.29 -7.52 -4.72
CA TYR A 10 -4.26 -7.60 -5.75
C TYR A 10 -3.03 -6.83 -5.27
N ARG A 11 -1.86 -7.18 -5.79
CA ARG A 11 -0.63 -6.41 -5.57
C ARG A 11 0.16 -6.23 -6.86
N THR A 12 0.90 -5.13 -6.96
CA THR A 12 2.10 -5.10 -7.82
C THR A 12 3.25 -5.73 -7.05
N ARG A 13 4.16 -6.42 -7.77
CA ARG A 13 5.26 -7.20 -7.15
C ARG A 13 6.63 -6.57 -7.32
N SER A 14 6.73 -5.51 -8.12
CA SER A 14 7.95 -4.79 -8.43
C SER A 14 7.67 -3.29 -8.45
N THR A 15 8.73 -2.49 -8.33
CA THR A 15 8.67 -1.05 -8.50
C THR A 15 8.23 -0.68 -9.92
N SER A 16 7.49 0.43 -10.04
CA SER A 16 7.01 0.97 -11.31
C SER A 16 6.89 2.48 -11.21
N THR A 17 7.81 3.19 -11.84
CA THR A 17 7.87 4.67 -11.76
C THR A 17 6.60 5.31 -12.30
N GLY A 18 6.05 6.23 -11.52
CA GLY A 18 4.85 6.99 -11.84
C GLY A 18 3.55 6.20 -11.76
N CYS A 19 3.53 5.07 -11.03
CA CYS A 19 2.31 4.28 -10.88
C CYS A 19 1.25 5.09 -10.13
N TYR A 20 0.15 5.33 -10.84
CA TYR A 20 -1.09 5.86 -10.31
C TYR A 20 -2.16 4.79 -10.43
N TYR A 21 -2.98 4.62 -9.40
CA TYR A 21 -4.13 3.72 -9.47
C TYR A 21 -5.31 4.27 -8.66
N GLU A 22 -6.51 3.86 -9.05
CA GLU A 22 -7.74 4.30 -8.40
C GLU A 22 -8.85 3.23 -8.44
N ARG A 23 -9.64 3.22 -7.37
CA ARG A 23 -10.92 2.51 -7.29
C ARG A 23 -12.04 3.49 -7.57
N LEU A 24 -13.04 3.06 -8.32
CA LEU A 24 -14.10 3.93 -8.86
C LEU A 24 -15.49 3.47 -8.42
N LYS A 25 -16.36 4.42 -8.09
CA LYS A 25 -17.82 4.23 -7.90
C LYS A 25 -18.65 4.69 -9.09
N GLY A 26 -18.02 5.24 -10.13
CA GLY A 26 -18.64 5.71 -11.37
C GLY A 26 -17.60 5.94 -12.46
N PHE A 27 -18.06 6.28 -13.66
CA PHE A 27 -17.21 6.54 -14.84
C PHE A 27 -17.52 7.90 -15.49
N GLY A 28 -17.97 8.87 -14.69
CA GLY A 28 -18.22 10.24 -15.15
C GLY A 28 -16.95 11.05 -15.37
N GLY A 29 -15.79 10.54 -14.92
CA GLY A 29 -14.46 11.13 -15.17
C GLY A 29 -14.08 12.26 -14.22
N GLY A 30 -14.89 12.51 -13.18
CA GLY A 30 -14.61 13.52 -12.15
C GLY A 30 -14.07 12.90 -10.87
N VAL A 31 -13.40 13.72 -10.04
CA VAL A 31 -12.93 13.30 -8.69
C VAL A 31 -14.04 12.74 -7.81
N GLY A 32 -15.28 13.16 -8.07
CA GLY A 32 -16.46 12.65 -7.38
C GLY A 32 -16.72 11.16 -7.61
N ASP A 33 -16.13 10.52 -8.61
CA ASP A 33 -16.24 9.09 -8.90
C ASP A 33 -15.16 8.24 -8.22
N ILE A 34 -14.12 8.87 -7.65
CA ILE A 34 -13.00 8.17 -7.02
C ILE A 34 -13.41 7.73 -5.61
N LEU A 35 -13.27 6.42 -5.33
CA LEU A 35 -13.41 5.84 -4.00
C LEU A 35 -12.11 5.95 -3.20
N ALA A 36 -10.99 5.65 -3.86
CA ALA A 36 -9.65 5.76 -3.31
C ALA A 36 -8.65 5.81 -4.48
N ASN A 37 -7.54 6.54 -4.30
CA ASN A 37 -6.45 6.55 -5.25
C ASN A 37 -5.11 6.63 -4.53
N ASP A 38 -4.03 6.35 -5.25
CA ASP A 38 -2.68 6.55 -4.73
C ASP A 38 -1.65 6.72 -5.85
N ASN A 39 -0.54 7.39 -5.52
CA ASN A 39 0.64 7.53 -6.37
C ASN A 39 1.85 6.90 -5.68
N THR A 40 2.57 6.01 -6.36
CA THR A 40 3.72 5.30 -5.78
C THR A 40 4.68 4.83 -6.86
N ASP A 41 5.97 4.77 -6.56
CA ASP A 41 6.95 4.06 -7.39
C ASP A 41 7.21 2.63 -6.88
N ASP A 42 6.79 2.35 -5.65
CA ASP A 42 7.03 1.10 -4.94
C ASP A 42 5.86 0.11 -5.05
N PRO A 43 6.07 -1.18 -4.71
CA PRO A 43 5.01 -2.18 -4.70
C PRO A 43 3.77 -1.73 -3.92
N ALA A 44 2.60 -1.95 -4.52
CA ALA A 44 1.30 -1.49 -4.02
C ALA A 44 0.36 -2.67 -3.77
N ILE A 45 -0.60 -2.50 -2.86
CA ILE A 45 -1.65 -3.49 -2.57
C ILE A 45 -3.00 -2.76 -2.61
N VAL A 46 -3.99 -3.37 -3.27
CA VAL A 46 -5.36 -2.84 -3.33
C VAL A 46 -6.39 -3.95 -3.18
N THR A 47 -7.44 -3.69 -2.41
CA THR A 47 -8.64 -4.52 -2.31
C THR A 47 -9.78 -3.86 -3.08
N ILE A 48 -10.18 -4.50 -4.18
CA ILE A 48 -11.33 -4.11 -5.00
C ILE A 48 -12.57 -4.82 -4.44
N LEU A 49 -13.60 -4.05 -4.10
CA LEU A 49 -14.84 -4.57 -3.53
C LEU A 49 -15.85 -4.92 -4.65
N ALA A 50 -16.80 -5.78 -4.35
CA ALA A 50 -17.87 -6.14 -5.28
C ALA A 50 -18.78 -4.95 -5.65
N SER A 51 -18.85 -3.94 -4.77
CA SER A 51 -19.58 -2.70 -4.98
C SER A 51 -18.91 -1.76 -5.99
N ASP A 52 -17.61 -1.95 -6.25
CA ASP A 52 -16.85 -1.04 -7.09
C ASP A 52 -17.34 -1.10 -8.52
N LYS A 53 -17.40 0.08 -9.13
CA LYS A 53 -17.70 0.20 -10.56
C LYS A 53 -16.44 0.05 -11.39
N GLY A 54 -15.26 0.39 -10.89
CA GLY A 54 -14.06 0.26 -11.71
C GLY A 54 -12.78 0.24 -10.90
N PHE A 55 -11.71 -0.17 -11.58
CA PHE A 55 -10.34 -0.02 -11.14
C PHE A 55 -9.54 0.45 -12.34
N GLU A 56 -8.81 1.55 -12.18
CA GLU A 56 -7.93 2.10 -13.20
C GLU A 56 -6.51 2.16 -12.66
N ALA A 57 -5.53 1.88 -13.52
CA ALA A 57 -4.12 1.97 -13.18
C ALA A 57 -3.33 2.44 -14.40
N GLN A 58 -2.44 3.39 -14.19
CA GLN A 58 -1.59 4.00 -15.20
C GLN A 58 -0.13 3.90 -14.75
N ASN A 59 0.75 3.51 -15.66
CA ASN A 59 2.19 3.32 -15.41
C ASN A 59 2.51 2.40 -14.23
N CYS A 60 1.60 1.49 -13.89
CA CYS A 60 1.81 0.47 -12.88
C CYS A 60 2.34 -0.82 -13.51
N GLY A 61 3.05 -1.60 -12.71
CA GLY A 61 3.35 -2.99 -13.04
C GLY A 61 2.09 -3.85 -13.07
N THR A 62 2.25 -5.14 -13.32
CA THR A 62 1.12 -6.08 -13.36
C THR A 62 0.48 -6.24 -11.97
N TRP A 63 -0.81 -5.93 -11.88
CA TRP A 63 -1.64 -6.28 -10.73
C TRP A 63 -1.98 -7.77 -10.74
N THR A 64 -1.58 -8.49 -9.70
CA THR A 64 -1.75 -9.95 -9.62
C THR A 64 -2.36 -10.39 -8.30
N LYS A 65 -3.02 -11.56 -8.33
CA LYS A 65 -3.50 -12.27 -7.13
C LYS A 65 -2.41 -13.11 -6.45
N ASP A 66 -1.19 -13.10 -6.97
CA ASP A 66 -0.05 -13.66 -6.27
C ASP A 66 0.33 -12.75 -5.09
N LEU A 67 -0.29 -13.04 -3.94
CA LEU A 67 -0.08 -12.35 -2.67
C LEU A 67 1.04 -12.98 -1.83
N SER A 68 1.89 -13.82 -2.44
CA SER A 68 3.06 -14.37 -1.76
C SER A 68 4.04 -13.26 -1.35
N GLN A 69 4.92 -13.60 -0.41
CA GLN A 69 5.97 -12.73 0.10
C GLN A 69 6.80 -12.14 -1.04
N ILE A 70 7.04 -10.82 -1.01
CA ILE A 70 7.94 -10.14 -1.97
C ILE A 70 9.25 -9.68 -1.33
N THR A 71 9.32 -9.62 -0.01
CA THR A 71 10.51 -9.19 0.72
C THR A 71 11.52 -10.32 0.83
N THR A 72 12.81 -10.00 0.77
CA THR A 72 13.88 -10.97 1.06
C THR A 72 14.06 -11.17 2.57
N SER A 73 13.77 -10.15 3.37
CA SER A 73 13.76 -10.16 4.82
C SER A 73 12.44 -9.64 5.38
N LYS A 74 11.90 -10.28 6.41
CA LYS A 74 10.68 -9.81 7.10
C LYS A 74 10.94 -8.75 8.17
N THR A 75 12.21 -8.44 8.43
CA THR A 75 12.65 -7.50 9.48
C THR A 75 13.45 -6.32 8.94
N THR A 76 13.77 -6.34 7.64
CA THR A 76 14.46 -5.24 6.96
C THR A 76 13.87 -5.09 5.56
N PHE A 77 13.26 -3.95 5.26
CA PHE A 77 12.55 -3.72 3.99
C PHE A 77 12.54 -2.23 3.60
N PRO A 78 12.54 -1.91 2.30
CA PRO A 78 12.48 -0.53 1.81
C PRO A 78 11.03 0.01 1.85
N ASP A 79 10.79 1.12 1.16
CA ASP A 79 9.45 1.67 0.94
C ASP A 79 8.53 0.75 0.10
N GLY A 80 7.23 0.96 0.26
CA GLY A 80 6.17 0.19 -0.39
C GLY A 80 5.04 -0.21 0.55
N MET A 81 4.10 -0.98 0.01
CA MET A 81 3.01 -1.61 0.77
C MET A 81 3.28 -3.10 1.01
N TYR A 82 3.14 -3.51 2.26
CA TYR A 82 3.47 -4.85 2.71
C TYR A 82 2.34 -5.46 3.54
N PHE A 83 2.07 -6.75 3.31
CA PHE A 83 1.21 -7.53 4.20
C PHE A 83 1.95 -7.85 5.50
N VAL A 84 1.34 -7.49 6.63
CA VAL A 84 1.84 -7.89 7.94
C VAL A 84 1.65 -9.41 8.10
N ARG A 85 2.65 -10.09 8.67
CA ARG A 85 2.87 -11.55 8.78
C ARG A 85 3.28 -12.27 7.49
N THR A 86 2.88 -11.78 6.32
CA THR A 86 3.31 -12.36 5.03
C THR A 86 4.63 -11.77 4.57
N ASP A 87 4.69 -10.46 4.32
CA ASP A 87 5.88 -9.76 3.84
C ASP A 87 6.79 -9.34 5.00
N ILE A 88 6.19 -8.88 6.10
CA ILE A 88 6.94 -8.33 7.25
C ILE A 88 6.39 -8.89 8.57
N THR A 89 7.21 -8.98 9.61
CA THR A 89 6.71 -9.41 10.93
C THR A 89 6.16 -8.23 11.73
N PRO A 90 5.19 -8.44 12.65
CA PRO A 90 4.90 -7.45 13.67
C PRO A 90 6.13 -7.14 14.54
N GLY A 91 6.22 -5.91 15.04
CA GLY A 91 7.35 -5.48 15.86
C GLY A 91 7.57 -3.98 15.84
N THR A 92 8.63 -3.54 16.51
CA THR A 92 9.06 -2.14 16.49
C THR A 92 10.18 -1.96 15.48
N TYR A 93 10.04 -0.97 14.63
CA TYR A 93 10.95 -0.69 13.52
C TYR A 93 11.43 0.74 13.59
N LYS A 94 12.66 0.97 13.14
CA LYS A 94 13.23 2.29 12.90
C LYS A 94 13.57 2.43 11.42
N ASN A 95 13.25 3.58 10.83
CA ASN A 95 13.68 3.89 9.47
C ASN A 95 15.02 4.66 9.45
N ASP A 96 15.70 4.68 8.31
CA ASP A 96 16.93 5.47 8.09
C ASP A 96 16.74 6.70 7.19
N GLY A 97 15.59 6.85 6.55
CA GLY A 97 15.21 8.04 5.79
C GLY A 97 14.93 9.24 6.70
N SER A 98 15.31 10.42 6.21
CA SER A 98 15.13 11.69 6.92
C SER A 98 13.95 12.47 6.37
N THR A 99 14.02 13.05 5.18
CA THR A 99 13.06 14.07 4.73
C THR A 99 11.92 13.51 3.89
N GLY A 100 10.68 13.93 4.17
CA GLY A 100 9.50 13.60 3.37
C GLY A 100 8.99 12.17 3.54
N CYS A 101 9.31 11.52 4.67
CA CYS A 101 8.84 10.18 4.96
C CYS A 101 7.36 10.21 5.35
N TYR A 102 6.54 9.50 4.58
CA TYR A 102 5.17 9.15 4.94
C TYR A 102 5.11 7.67 5.31
N TYR A 103 4.45 7.34 6.42
CA TYR A 103 4.07 5.95 6.70
C TYR A 103 2.62 5.85 7.16
N ALA A 104 2.04 4.65 6.97
CA ALA A 104 0.73 4.30 7.49
C ALA A 104 0.67 2.83 7.93
N ARG A 105 0.02 2.60 9.09
CA ARG A 105 -0.45 1.29 9.53
C ARG A 105 -1.87 1.11 9.03
N LEU A 106 -2.16 -0.03 8.41
CA LEU A 106 -3.39 -0.24 7.65
C LEU A 106 -4.26 -1.35 8.25
N SER A 107 -5.56 -1.09 8.37
CA SER A 107 -6.59 -2.04 8.81
C SER A 107 -7.16 -2.86 7.65
N ASN A 108 -6.98 -2.40 6.41
CA ASN A 108 -7.36 -3.06 5.16
C ASN A 108 -6.58 -2.44 3.98
N PHE A 109 -6.82 -2.91 2.75
CA PHE A 109 -6.23 -2.35 1.53
C PHE A 109 -7.26 -1.75 0.58
N THR A 110 -8.45 -1.36 1.07
CA THR A 110 -9.43 -0.67 0.21
C THR A 110 -8.98 0.74 -0.16
N GLY A 111 -7.94 1.26 0.51
CA GLY A 111 -7.47 2.62 0.33
C GLY A 111 -8.38 3.64 1.01
N GLY A 112 -8.02 4.92 0.88
CA GLY A 112 -8.71 6.02 1.56
C GLY A 112 -8.45 6.06 3.07
N ILE A 113 -9.03 7.05 3.74
CA ILE A 113 -8.78 7.33 5.15
C ILE A 113 -9.32 6.23 6.09
N ASP A 114 -10.40 5.55 5.70
CA ASP A 114 -11.06 4.53 6.52
C ASP A 114 -10.19 3.27 6.72
N GLY A 115 -9.20 3.06 5.85
CA GLY A 115 -8.23 1.97 5.95
C GLY A 115 -7.04 2.28 6.85
N ILE A 116 -6.87 3.53 7.29
CA ILE A 116 -5.70 3.98 8.05
C ILE A 116 -5.96 3.81 9.55
N ILE A 117 -5.12 3.03 10.23
CA ILE A 117 -5.11 2.93 11.70
C ILE A 117 -4.36 4.13 12.28
N GLU A 118 -3.22 4.44 11.68
CA GLU A 118 -2.32 5.51 12.07
C GLU A 118 -1.48 5.88 10.86
N ASN A 119 -1.18 7.16 10.68
CA ASN A 119 -0.23 7.64 9.71
C ASN A 119 0.54 8.85 10.23
N ASN A 120 1.69 9.14 9.64
CA ASN A 120 2.43 10.35 9.94
C ASN A 120 3.33 10.78 8.77
N ASN A 121 3.63 12.08 8.72
CA ASN A 121 4.65 12.68 7.87
C ASN A 121 5.80 13.13 8.77
N VAL A 122 7.00 12.61 8.54
CA VAL A 122 8.18 12.90 9.36
C VAL A 122 9.37 13.31 8.50
N ASP A 123 10.15 14.26 9.02
CA ASP A 123 11.38 14.75 8.39
C ASP A 123 12.66 14.29 9.12
N THR A 124 12.53 13.30 10.00
CA THR A 124 13.64 12.66 10.71
C THR A 124 13.38 11.17 10.90
N PRO A 125 14.44 10.35 11.11
CA PRO A 125 14.28 8.94 11.47
C PRO A 125 13.31 8.74 12.64
N THR A 126 12.31 7.90 12.45
CA THR A 126 11.23 7.64 13.39
C THR A 126 11.18 6.16 13.78
N ILE A 127 10.49 5.89 14.89
CA ILE A 127 10.24 4.55 15.41
C ILE A 127 8.76 4.27 15.33
N VAL A 128 8.38 3.13 14.75
CA VAL A 128 6.99 2.71 14.59
C VAL A 128 6.81 1.29 15.10
N THR A 129 5.79 1.07 15.92
CA THR A 129 5.36 -0.27 16.32
C THR A 129 4.25 -0.76 15.39
N ILE A 130 4.57 -1.74 14.55
CA ILE A 130 3.62 -2.45 13.69
C ILE A 130 2.96 -3.54 14.52
N SER A 131 1.66 -3.39 14.75
CA SER A 131 0.89 -4.34 15.56
C SER A 131 0.62 -5.63 14.79
N SER A 132 0.46 -6.70 15.54
CA SER A 132 0.12 -8.01 15.01
C SER A 132 -1.31 -8.11 14.45
N SER A 133 -2.14 -7.12 14.75
CA SER A 133 -3.50 -6.92 14.23
C SER A 133 -3.55 -6.12 12.93
N ASP A 134 -2.49 -5.40 12.58
CA ASP A 134 -2.44 -4.61 11.37
C ASP A 134 -2.52 -5.55 10.16
N LYS A 135 -3.26 -5.16 9.12
CA LYS A 135 -3.30 -5.91 7.86
C LYS A 135 -2.10 -5.57 6.99
N GLY A 136 -1.68 -4.31 7.00
CA GLY A 136 -0.59 -3.83 6.19
C GLY A 136 0.18 -2.69 6.81
N PHE A 137 1.35 -2.45 6.23
CA PHE A 137 2.16 -1.27 6.47
C PHE A 137 2.51 -0.65 5.12
N GLN A 138 2.43 0.67 5.03
CA GLN A 138 2.81 1.45 3.87
C GLN A 138 3.89 2.45 4.28
N SER A 139 4.91 2.63 3.46
CA SER A 139 5.80 3.79 3.58
C SER A 139 6.26 4.32 2.23
N LYS A 140 6.60 5.61 2.18
CA LYS A 140 7.11 6.33 1.01
C LYS A 140 8.12 7.37 1.46
N GLY A 141 9.29 7.40 0.84
CA GLY A 141 10.35 8.34 1.20
C GLY A 141 10.95 8.08 2.58
N CYS A 142 10.78 6.89 3.15
CA CYS A 142 11.27 6.53 4.48
C CYS A 142 12.58 5.77 4.44
N GLY A 143 13.07 5.38 3.25
CA GLY A 143 14.28 4.59 3.12
C GLY A 143 14.04 3.16 3.57
N THR A 144 14.92 2.63 4.42
CA THR A 144 14.86 1.25 4.92
C THR A 144 14.33 1.21 6.35
N TRP A 145 13.29 0.40 6.58
CA TRP A 145 12.84 0.03 7.91
C TRP A 145 13.61 -1.18 8.41
N THR A 146 14.18 -1.08 9.62
CA THR A 146 14.84 -2.20 10.31
C THR A 146 14.21 -2.43 11.66
N LYS A 147 13.86 -3.69 11.96
CA LYS A 147 13.34 -4.09 13.27
C LYS A 147 14.41 -3.89 14.34
N ILE A 148 14.02 -3.30 15.47
CA ILE A 148 14.90 -3.06 16.63
C ILE A 148 14.64 -4.06 17.77
#